data_AF-A0A0R3S9H9-F1
#
_entry.id   AF-A0A0R3S9H9-F1
#
_cell.length_a   1.000
_cell.length_b   1.000
_cell.length_c   1.000
_cell.angle_alpha   90.00
_cell.angle_beta   90.00
_cell.angle_gamma   90.00
#
_symmetry.space_group_name_H-M   'P 1'
#
loop_
_entity.id
_entity.type
_entity.pdbx_description
1 polymer ?
#
loop_
_entity_poly.entity_id
_entity_poly.type
_entity_poly.pdbx_seq_one_letter_code
_entity_poly.pdbx_strand_id
1 'polypeptide(L)'
;MFADYKMSVKLPSLKECCIKANPENFDALVTKCCDCTIPKLTGRFPYPDCAITSPPADMLLKELGDHGILKQEHRVLFSKQHVSLHFLAFRDLSLSPSLISVFRDFTLYNITAVNVSGINLSDFISNFNASTLENLHTLNVTNMSIGKQTPAA
;
A
#
# COMPACT_ATOMS: atom_id res chain seq x y z
N MET A 1 -5.18 35.19 -37.57
CA MET A 1 -5.90 34.95 -36.30
C MET A 1 -5.33 33.66 -35.73
N PHE A 2 -4.35 33.75 -34.82
CA PHE A 2 -3.72 32.58 -34.21
C PHE A 2 -4.52 32.24 -32.95
N ALA A 3 -5.02 31.01 -32.86
CA ALA A 3 -5.68 30.52 -31.66
C ALA A 3 -4.61 30.23 -30.60
N ASP A 4 -4.67 30.94 -29.47
CA ASP A 4 -3.90 30.63 -28.27
C ASP A 4 -4.35 29.28 -27.71
N TYR A 5 -3.58 28.23 -28.00
CA TYR A 5 -3.74 26.93 -27.36
C TYR A 5 -3.14 27.03 -25.94
N LYS A 6 -3.97 27.44 -24.99
CA LYS A 6 -3.57 27.53 -23.57
C LYS A 6 -3.40 26.12 -23.01
N MET A 7 -2.20 25.57 -23.15
CA MET A 7 -1.80 24.33 -22.50
C MET A 7 -1.78 24.59 -20.99
N SER A 8 -2.87 24.23 -20.30
CA SER A 8 -2.93 24.28 -18.85
C SER A 8 -1.99 23.21 -18.30
N VAL A 9 -0.74 23.60 -18.03
CA VAL A 9 0.22 22.73 -17.35
C VAL A 9 -0.30 22.56 -15.92
N LYS A 10 -0.96 21.43 -15.67
CA LYS A 10 -1.42 21.07 -14.34
C LYS A 10 -0.20 20.81 -13.47
N LEU A 11 0.18 21.79 -12.66
CA LEU A 11 1.25 21.63 -11.68
C LEU A 11 0.82 20.59 -10.64
N PRO A 12 1.68 19.62 -10.31
CA PRO A 12 1.39 18.67 -9.24
C PRO A 12 1.25 19.44 -7.91
N SER A 13 0.32 19.00 -7.09
CA SER A 13 0.20 19.47 -5.71
C SER A 13 1.44 19.09 -4.91
N LEU A 14 1.73 19.84 -3.85
CA LEU A 14 2.83 19.51 -2.91
C LEU A 14 2.71 18.07 -2.42
N LYS A 15 1.50 17.61 -2.12
CA LYS A 15 1.21 16.23 -1.74
C LYS A 15 1.68 15.22 -2.80
N GLU A 16 1.36 15.45 -4.07
CA GLU A 16 1.80 14.56 -5.17
C GLU A 16 3.32 14.59 -5.34
N CYS A 17 3.96 15.75 -5.18
CA CYS A 17 5.42 15.84 -5.19
C CYS A 17 6.05 15.03 -4.05
N CYS A 18 5.52 15.14 -2.82
CA CYS A 18 6.03 14.37 -1.68
C CYS A 18 5.88 12.85 -1.88
N ILE A 19 4.73 12.39 -2.40
CA ILE A 19 4.52 10.96 -2.69
C ILE A 19 5.52 10.47 -3.75
N LYS A 20 5.72 11.23 -4.83
CA LYS A 20 6.64 10.84 -5.91
C LYS A 20 8.12 10.87 -5.52
N ALA A 21 8.51 11.73 -4.59
CA ALA A 21 9.88 11.78 -4.09
C ALA A 21 10.20 10.65 -3.09
N ASN A 22 9.18 9.98 -2.55
CA ASN A 22 9.36 8.98 -1.49
C ASN A 22 10.08 7.71 -1.93
N PRO A 23 9.81 7.08 -3.09
CA PRO A 23 10.54 5.88 -3.52
C PRO A 23 12.07 6.05 -3.48
N GLU A 24 12.58 7.19 -3.94
CA GLU A 24 14.03 7.48 -3.97
C GLU A 24 14.63 7.76 -2.58
N ASN A 25 13.79 8.16 -1.62
CA ASN A 25 14.21 8.60 -0.28
C ASN A 25 13.65 7.70 0.84
N PHE A 26 13.00 6.59 0.50
CA PHE A 26 12.24 5.79 1.47
C PHE A 26 13.13 5.29 2.60
N ASP A 27 14.33 4.82 2.25
CA ASP A 27 15.36 4.38 3.21
C ASP A 27 15.82 5.50 4.16
N ALA A 28 15.75 6.78 3.73
CA ALA A 28 16.09 7.92 4.58
C ALA A 28 14.95 8.28 5.57
N LEU A 29 13.71 7.88 5.25
CA LEU A 29 12.51 8.10 6.04
C LEU A 29 12.21 6.99 7.05
N VAL A 30 12.95 5.89 6.97
CA VAL A 30 12.83 4.76 7.88
C VAL A 30 14.12 4.59 8.68
N THR A 31 14.00 4.11 9.92
CA THR A 31 15.15 3.71 10.72
C THR A 31 14.93 2.30 11.24
N LYS A 32 16.01 1.59 11.52
CA LYS A 32 15.93 0.34 12.26
C LYS A 32 15.80 0.67 13.75
N CYS A 33 14.86 0.02 14.41
CA CYS A 33 14.74 0.02 15.86
C CYS A 33 16.03 -0.54 16.47
N CYS A 34 16.76 0.26 17.27
CA CYS A 34 18.05 -0.12 17.84
C CYS A 34 17.92 -1.04 19.07
N ASP A 35 16.76 -1.05 19.72
CA ASP A 35 16.47 -1.69 21.01
C ASP A 35 15.47 -2.86 20.89
N CYS A 36 14.94 -3.12 19.70
CA CYS A 36 14.04 -4.24 19.47
C CYS A 36 14.79 -5.58 19.42
N THR A 37 14.29 -6.59 20.13
CA THR A 37 14.79 -7.98 20.08
C THR A 37 14.76 -8.57 18.66
N ILE A 38 13.88 -8.04 17.81
CA ILE A 38 13.81 -8.33 16.37
C ILE A 38 13.91 -6.98 15.64
N PRO A 39 14.87 -6.78 14.71
CA PRO A 39 14.99 -5.54 13.95
C PRO A 39 13.68 -5.22 13.23
N LYS A 40 13.07 -4.08 13.57
CA LYS A 40 11.86 -3.56 12.93
C LYS A 40 12.17 -2.21 12.30
N LEU A 41 11.57 -1.94 11.15
CA LEU A 41 11.61 -0.61 10.57
C LEU A 41 10.56 0.28 11.26
N THR A 42 10.99 1.45 11.69
CA THR A 42 10.15 2.50 12.26
C THR A 42 10.25 3.75 11.40
N GLY A 43 9.14 4.47 11.25
CA GLY A 43 9.13 5.73 10.52
C GLY A 43 9.84 6.82 11.32
N ARG A 44 10.61 7.67 10.65
CA ARG A 44 11.19 8.88 11.25
C ARG A 44 10.15 10.00 11.26
N PHE A 45 9.15 9.87 12.11
CA PHE A 45 8.17 10.93 12.33
C PHE A 45 8.65 11.87 13.45
N PRO A 46 8.39 13.18 13.33
CA PRO A 46 8.80 14.16 14.34
C PRO A 46 8.11 13.94 15.69
N TYR A 47 6.99 13.22 15.73
CA TYR A 47 6.27 12.87 16.96
C TYR A 47 5.86 11.39 16.98
N PRO A 48 5.86 10.73 18.14
CA PRO A 48 5.54 9.31 18.27
C PRO A 48 4.07 8.97 17.96
N ASP A 49 3.16 9.93 18.13
CA ASP A 49 1.72 9.75 17.87
C ASP A 49 1.29 10.25 16.47
N CYS A 50 2.25 10.57 15.59
CA CYS A 50 1.94 10.94 14.23
C CYS A 50 1.56 9.71 13.40
N ALA A 51 0.38 9.74 12.80
CA ALA A 51 -0.06 8.78 11.79
C ALA A 51 -0.33 9.47 10.45
N ILE A 52 0.06 8.83 9.35
CA ILE A 52 -0.32 9.29 8.01
C ILE A 52 -1.75 8.81 7.74
N THR A 53 -2.68 9.73 7.54
CA THR A 53 -4.07 9.39 7.23
C THR A 53 -4.28 9.14 5.74
N SER A 54 -5.37 8.45 5.41
CA SER A 54 -5.91 8.42 4.05
C SER A 54 -6.33 9.83 3.61
N PRO A 55 -6.14 10.25 2.34
CA PRO A 55 -5.56 9.49 1.22
C PRO A 55 -4.02 9.45 1.07
N PRO A 56 -3.18 10.30 1.71
CA PRO A 56 -1.73 10.20 1.57
C PRO A 56 -1.13 8.82 1.86
N ALA A 57 -1.61 8.11 2.89
CA ALA A 57 -1.11 6.77 3.22
C ALA A 57 -1.38 5.74 2.11
N ASP A 58 -2.58 5.78 1.52
CA ASP A 58 -2.96 4.90 0.41
C ASP A 58 -2.07 5.16 -0.82
N MET A 59 -1.83 6.44 -1.13
CA MET A 59 -0.96 6.85 -2.23
C MET A 59 0.48 6.43 -2.02
N LEU A 60 0.99 6.54 -0.80
CA LEU A 60 2.35 6.10 -0.45
C LEU A 60 2.51 4.59 -0.62
N LEU A 61 1.56 3.81 -0.08
CA LEU A 61 1.57 2.36 -0.19
C LEU A 61 1.55 1.90 -1.67
N LYS A 62 0.71 2.55 -2.49
CA LYS A 62 0.66 2.32 -3.93
C LYS A 62 1.99 2.65 -4.60
N GLU A 63 2.56 3.83 -4.35
CA GLU A 63 3.79 4.28 -5.02
C GLU A 63 4.97 3.34 -4.71
N LEU A 64 5.10 2.88 -3.46
CA LEU A 64 6.12 1.91 -3.07
C LEU A 64 5.90 0.52 -3.69
N GLY A 65 4.64 0.14 -3.89
CA GLY A 65 4.26 -1.08 -4.61
C GLY A 65 4.66 -1.01 -6.07
N ASP A 66 4.31 0.07 -6.75
CA ASP A 66 4.60 0.29 -8.18
C ASP A 66 6.12 0.33 -8.48
N HIS A 67 6.94 0.75 -7.49
CA HIS A 67 8.40 0.77 -7.60
C HIS A 67 9.08 -0.51 -7.09
N GLY A 68 8.33 -1.52 -6.65
CA GLY A 68 8.89 -2.78 -6.13
C GLY A 68 9.67 -2.63 -4.82
N ILE A 69 9.45 -1.54 -4.08
CA ILE A 69 10.13 -1.25 -2.80
C ILE A 69 9.42 -1.95 -1.65
N LEU A 70 8.11 -2.19 -1.77
CA LEU A 70 7.33 -2.79 -0.70
C LEU A 70 7.78 -4.23 -0.40
N LYS A 71 8.34 -4.44 0.80
CA LYS A 71 8.90 -5.71 1.30
C LYS A 71 8.26 -6.09 2.62
N GLN A 72 8.44 -7.34 3.05
CA GLN A 72 7.93 -7.82 4.33
C GLN A 72 8.43 -7.00 5.53
N GLU A 73 9.68 -6.54 5.50
CA GLU A 73 10.25 -5.67 6.55
C GLU A 73 9.51 -4.33 6.72
N HIS A 74 8.83 -3.86 5.68
CA HIS A 74 8.05 -2.61 5.69
C HIS A 74 6.69 -2.77 6.36
N ARG A 75 6.25 -3.99 6.70
CA ARG A 75 4.92 -4.26 7.27
C ARG A 75 4.57 -3.36 8.46
N VAL A 76 5.51 -3.16 9.39
CA VAL A 76 5.28 -2.38 10.62
C VAL A 76 4.98 -0.92 10.31
N LEU A 77 5.56 -0.35 9.25
CA LEU A 77 5.34 1.03 8.82
C LEU A 77 3.91 1.27 8.35
N PHE A 78 3.21 0.22 7.92
CA PHE A 78 1.83 0.27 7.47
C PHE A 78 0.85 -0.30 8.50
N SER A 79 1.25 -0.42 9.76
CA SER A 79 0.33 -0.78 10.85
C SER A 79 -0.59 0.40 11.21
N LYS A 80 -1.73 0.10 11.84
CA LYS A 80 -2.73 1.10 12.26
C LYS A 80 -2.20 2.18 13.23
N GLN A 81 -1.05 1.93 13.85
CA GLN A 81 -0.37 2.91 14.69
C GLN A 81 0.28 4.04 13.87
N HIS A 82 0.71 3.73 12.64
CA HIS A 82 1.48 4.65 11.80
C HIS A 82 0.68 5.18 10.61
N VAL A 83 -0.36 4.45 10.18
CA VAL A 83 -1.18 4.84 9.04
C VAL A 83 -2.66 4.57 9.26
N SER A 84 -3.50 5.25 8.48
CA SER A 84 -4.90 4.90 8.26
C SER A 84 -5.10 4.68 6.76
N LEU A 85 -5.55 3.47 6.40
CA LEU A 85 -5.79 3.07 5.01
C LEU A 85 -7.28 2.90 4.74
N HIS A 86 -7.70 3.37 3.58
CA HIS A 86 -9.07 3.25 3.06
C HIS A 86 -9.09 2.64 1.66
N PHE A 87 -7.99 2.74 0.92
CA PHE A 87 -7.88 2.31 -0.48
C PHE A 87 -6.61 1.45 -0.66
N LEU A 88 -6.75 0.32 -1.34
CA LEU A 88 -5.61 -0.49 -1.77
C LEU A 88 -5.53 -0.52 -3.30
N ALA A 89 -4.35 -0.25 -3.83
CA ALA A 89 -4.08 -0.35 -5.26
C ALA A 89 -2.70 -1.01 -5.46
N PHE A 90 -2.72 -2.25 -5.93
CA PHE A 90 -1.51 -2.99 -6.28
C PHE A 90 -1.55 -3.37 -7.76
N ARG A 91 -0.42 -3.18 -8.43
CA ARG A 91 -0.24 -3.53 -9.83
C ARG A 91 1.15 -4.14 -10.03
N ASP A 92 1.21 -5.25 -10.78
CA ASP A 92 2.47 -5.88 -11.20
C ASP A 92 3.43 -6.16 -10.03
N LEU A 93 2.90 -6.61 -8.88
CA LEU A 93 3.62 -6.78 -7.62
C LEU A 93 3.49 -8.20 -7.07
N SER A 94 4.59 -8.74 -6.53
CA SER A 94 4.56 -9.99 -5.74
C SER A 94 4.40 -9.66 -4.25
N LEU A 95 3.27 -10.03 -3.67
CA LEU A 95 3.00 -9.82 -2.24
C LEU A 95 3.34 -11.08 -1.44
N SER A 96 3.77 -10.89 -0.19
CA SER A 96 3.90 -11.99 0.77
C SER A 96 2.67 -12.10 1.67
N PRO A 97 2.27 -13.31 2.10
CA PRO A 97 1.17 -13.51 3.06
C PRO A 97 1.34 -12.71 4.36
N SER A 98 2.59 -12.55 4.82
CA SER A 98 2.91 -11.82 6.04
C SER A 98 2.66 -10.32 5.89
N LEU A 99 2.97 -9.73 4.75
CA LEU A 99 2.75 -8.31 4.48
C LEU A 99 1.27 -7.96 4.45
N ILE A 100 0.46 -8.76 3.75
CA ILE A 100 -0.98 -8.49 3.59
C ILE A 100 -1.79 -8.63 4.88
N SER A 101 -1.26 -9.33 5.89
CA SER A 101 -1.94 -9.50 7.18
C SER A 101 -2.19 -8.20 7.94
N VAL A 102 -1.47 -7.13 7.61
CA VAL A 102 -1.70 -5.79 8.18
C VAL A 102 -3.05 -5.21 7.74
N PHE A 103 -3.59 -5.64 6.60
CA PHE A 103 -4.86 -5.12 6.07
C PHE A 103 -6.07 -5.49 6.94
N ARG A 104 -5.94 -6.47 7.83
CA ARG A 104 -7.00 -6.88 8.76
C ARG A 104 -7.34 -5.77 9.77
N ASP A 105 -6.43 -4.83 9.99
CA ASP A 105 -6.61 -3.79 11.00
C ASP A 105 -7.41 -2.57 10.46
N PHE A 106 -7.70 -2.52 9.16
CA PHE A 106 -8.29 -1.38 8.45
C PHE A 106 -9.69 -1.66 7.94
N THR A 107 -10.50 -0.62 7.77
CA THR A 107 -11.76 -0.69 7.01
C THR A 107 -11.50 -0.17 5.61
N LEU A 108 -11.46 -1.07 4.63
CA LEU A 108 -11.12 -0.73 3.25
C LEU A 108 -12.40 -0.59 2.43
N TYR A 109 -12.50 0.48 1.65
CA TYR A 109 -13.68 0.78 0.83
C TYR A 109 -13.45 0.45 -0.64
N ASN A 110 -12.22 0.54 -1.14
CA ASN A 110 -11.91 0.22 -2.54
C ASN A 110 -10.59 -0.53 -2.66
N ILE A 111 -10.62 -1.64 -3.39
CA ILE A 111 -9.48 -2.52 -3.56
C ILE A 111 -9.29 -2.80 -5.04
N THR A 112 -8.08 -2.54 -5.54
CA THR A 112 -7.64 -2.90 -6.88
C THR A 112 -6.37 -3.73 -6.79
N ALA A 113 -6.40 -4.94 -7.33
CA ALA A 113 -5.25 -5.85 -7.42
C ALA A 113 -5.15 -6.39 -8.85
N VAL A 114 -4.14 -5.93 -9.59
CA VAL A 114 -3.94 -6.29 -11.00
C VAL A 114 -2.58 -6.96 -11.15
N ASN A 115 -2.54 -8.17 -11.73
CA ASN A 115 -1.32 -8.95 -11.92
C ASN A 115 -0.53 -9.17 -10.61
N VAL A 116 -1.23 -9.36 -9.49
CA VAL A 116 -0.61 -9.60 -8.20
C VAL A 116 -0.29 -11.09 -8.02
N SER A 117 0.95 -11.39 -7.63
CA SER A 117 1.45 -12.76 -7.42
C SER A 117 1.95 -12.96 -5.98
N GLY A 118 2.43 -14.17 -5.66
CA GLY A 118 2.90 -14.55 -4.31
C GLY A 118 1.80 -14.89 -3.30
N ILE A 119 0.57 -14.49 -3.58
CA ILE A 119 -0.66 -14.83 -2.85
C ILE A 119 -1.78 -15.22 -3.83
N ASN A 120 -2.77 -15.94 -3.34
CA ASN A 120 -4.02 -16.16 -4.07
C ASN A 120 -5.17 -15.31 -3.49
N LEU A 121 -6.30 -15.28 -4.18
CA LEU A 121 -7.48 -14.51 -3.82
C LEU A 121 -8.05 -14.92 -2.46
N SER A 122 -8.03 -16.21 -2.14
CA SER A 122 -8.47 -16.72 -0.83
C SER A 122 -7.57 -16.18 0.29
N ASP A 123 -6.25 -16.23 0.10
CA ASP A 123 -5.30 -15.62 1.04
C ASP A 123 -5.59 -14.12 1.16
N PHE A 124 -5.80 -13.42 0.05
CA PHE A 124 -6.02 -11.97 0.04
C PHE A 124 -7.29 -11.57 0.80
N ILE A 125 -8.43 -12.21 0.51
CA ILE A 125 -9.72 -11.92 1.16
C ILE A 125 -9.70 -12.31 2.65
N SER A 126 -9.01 -13.37 3.03
CA SER A 126 -8.89 -13.80 4.45
C SER A 126 -8.17 -12.78 5.36
N ASN A 127 -7.54 -11.76 4.76
CA ASN A 127 -6.89 -10.68 5.47
C ASN A 127 -7.76 -9.43 5.62
N PHE A 128 -9.04 -9.48 5.25
CA PHE A 128 -9.99 -8.39 5.49
C PHE A 128 -10.82 -8.67 6.75
N ASN A 129 -11.13 -7.61 7.51
CA ASN A 129 -12.04 -7.69 8.64
C ASN A 129 -13.51 -7.57 8.22
N ALA A 130 -14.42 -7.85 9.14
CA ALA A 130 -15.86 -7.77 8.90
C ALA A 130 -16.29 -6.39 8.37
N SER A 131 -15.75 -5.31 8.96
CA SER A 131 -16.07 -3.95 8.52
C SER A 131 -15.67 -3.69 7.07
N THR A 132 -14.53 -4.21 6.61
CA THR A 132 -14.14 -4.14 5.19
C THR A 132 -15.16 -4.90 4.34
N LEU A 133 -15.55 -6.11 4.72
CA LEU A 133 -16.51 -6.91 3.95
C LEU A 133 -17.88 -6.22 3.84
N GLU A 134 -18.32 -5.53 4.90
CA GLU A 134 -19.58 -4.79 4.95
C GLU A 134 -19.55 -3.48 4.15
N ASN A 135 -18.40 -2.80 4.14
CA ASN A 135 -18.27 -1.44 3.59
C ASN A 135 -17.50 -1.38 2.26
N LEU A 136 -17.17 -2.54 1.66
CA LEU A 136 -16.45 -2.58 0.40
C LEU A 136 -17.34 -2.07 -0.74
N HIS A 137 -16.96 -0.93 -1.33
CA HIS A 137 -17.65 -0.36 -2.48
C HIS A 137 -17.15 -0.94 -3.80
N THR A 138 -15.85 -1.25 -3.89
CA THR A 138 -15.25 -1.76 -5.13
C THR A 138 -14.18 -2.80 -4.84
N LEU A 139 -14.28 -3.93 -5.53
CA LEU A 139 -13.25 -4.96 -5.61
C LEU A 139 -12.94 -5.23 -7.08
N ASN A 140 -11.77 -4.79 -7.53
CA ASN A 140 -11.25 -5.10 -8.86
C ASN A 140 -10.04 -6.02 -8.73
N VAL A 141 -10.21 -7.29 -9.11
CA VAL A 141 -9.13 -8.27 -9.11
C VAL A 141 -8.96 -8.80 -10.53
N THR A 142 -7.74 -8.66 -11.06
CA THR A 142 -7.39 -9.13 -12.41
C THR A 142 -6.10 -9.93 -12.34
N ASN A 143 -6.07 -11.09 -13.00
CA ASN A 143 -4.88 -11.96 -13.08
C ASN A 143 -4.26 -12.34 -11.72
N MET A 144 -5.11 -12.62 -10.73
CA MET A 144 -4.71 -13.22 -9.45
C MET A 144 -5.20 -14.67 -9.41
N SER A 145 -4.39 -15.59 -8.87
CA SER A 145 -4.81 -16.99 -8.69
C SER A 145 -5.95 -17.10 -7.67
N ILE A 146 -6.92 -18.01 -7.86
CA ILE A 146 -8.13 -18.09 -7.00
C ILE A 146 -7.95 -19.05 -5.80
N GLY A 147 -7.00 -19.99 -5.85
CA GLY A 147 -6.69 -20.92 -4.76
C GLY A 147 -5.40 -21.70 -4.99
N LYS A 148 -5.06 -22.64 -4.10
CA LYS A 148 -3.94 -23.56 -4.33
C LYS A 148 -4.22 -24.38 -5.58
N GLN A 149 -3.39 -24.26 -6.60
CA GLN A 149 -3.38 -25.23 -7.70
C GLN A 149 -3.01 -26.58 -7.09
N THR A 150 -3.98 -27.49 -6.97
CA THR A 150 -3.67 -28.91 -6.85
C THR A 150 -2.99 -29.31 -8.16
N PRO A 151 -1.76 -29.85 -8.15
CA PRO A 151 -1.19 -30.42 -9.36
C PRO A 151 -2.16 -31.49 -9.88
N ALA A 152 -2.47 -31.44 -11.17
CA ALA A 152 -3.18 -32.54 -11.82
C ALA A 152 -2.34 -33.81 -11.62
N ALA A 153 -2.92 -34.80 -10.94
CA ALA A 153 -2.38 -36.14 -10.84
C ALA A 153 -2.54 -36.89 -12.17
#